data_AF-A0A9D8TH67-F1
#
_entry.id   AF-A0A9D8TH67-F1
#
_cell.length_a   1.000
_cell.length_b   1.000
_cell.length_c   1.000
_cell.angle_alpha   90.00
_cell.angle_beta   90.00
_cell.angle_gamma   90.00
#
_symmetry.space_group_name_H-M   'P 1'
#
loop_
_entity.id
_entity.type
_entity.pdbx_description
1 polymer ?
#
loop_
_entity_poly.entity_id
_entity_poly.type
_entity_poly.pdbx_seq_one_letter_code
_entity_poly.pdbx_strand_id
1 'polypeptide(L)'
;MQAINPNSVPKVTLASGDQIPAVGLGTFGSDNYTADVIAEAVKLAVKAGYRHIDCAAVYGNEKEIGQALKELFEEGVVKREDLWITSKVWNDMHDHVEEACQQSLDKLG
;
A
#
# COMPACT_ATOMS: atom_id res chain seq x y z
N MET A 1 2.22 -21.26 -0.19
CA MET A 1 3.27 -20.40 0.37
C MET A 1 3.08 -20.39 1.89
N GLN A 2 4.14 -20.50 2.70
CA GLN A 2 3.99 -20.41 4.16
C GLN A 2 3.81 -18.94 4.52
N ALA A 3 2.68 -18.58 5.12
CA ALA A 3 2.44 -17.22 5.58
C ALA A 3 3.29 -16.91 6.82
N ILE A 4 3.86 -15.71 6.85
CA ILE A 4 4.59 -15.19 8.01
C ILE A 4 3.56 -14.64 9.00
N ASN A 5 3.73 -14.90 10.30
CA ASN A 5 2.94 -14.26 11.34
C ASN A 5 3.23 -12.74 11.33
N PRO A 6 2.27 -11.86 11.01
CA PRO A 6 2.54 -10.43 10.93
C PRO A 6 3.05 -9.82 12.25
N ASN A 7 2.70 -10.42 13.39
CA ASN A 7 3.15 -9.96 14.71
C ASN A 7 4.63 -10.26 14.99
N SER A 8 5.27 -11.14 14.22
CA SER A 8 6.72 -11.37 14.33
C SER A 8 7.55 -10.42 13.49
N VAL A 9 6.93 -9.58 12.66
CA VAL A 9 7.64 -8.56 11.87
C VAL A 9 7.99 -7.40 12.80
N PRO A 10 9.27 -6.98 12.89
CA PRO A 10 9.65 -5.84 13.71
C PRO A 10 8.87 -4.58 13.31
N LYS A 11 8.55 -3.75 14.30
CA LYS A 11 7.90 -2.45 14.10
C LYS A 11 8.79 -1.33 14.63
N VAL A 12 8.73 -0.18 13.98
CA VAL A 12 9.40 1.05 14.41
C VAL A 12 8.34 1.98 14.99
N THR A 13 8.64 2.60 16.13
CA THR A 13 7.76 3.64 16.70
C THR A 13 8.14 4.97 16.06
N LEU A 14 7.17 5.61 15.41
CA LEU A 14 7.33 6.92 14.80
C LEU A 14 7.28 8.03 15.86
N ALA A 15 7.68 9.25 15.48
CA ALA A 15 7.58 10.41 16.36
C ALA A 15 6.14 10.72 16.82
N SER A 16 5.14 10.29 16.05
CA SER A 16 3.71 10.37 16.43
C SER A 16 3.31 9.39 17.53
N GLY A 17 4.14 8.38 17.82
CA GLY A 17 3.80 7.24 18.68
C GLY A 17 3.21 6.04 17.92
N ASP A 18 2.87 6.19 16.64
CA ASP A 18 2.37 5.09 15.82
C ASP A 18 3.44 4.03 15.55
N GLN A 19 3.01 2.79 15.34
CA GLN A 19 3.92 1.68 15.02
C GLN A 19 3.81 1.29 13.54
N ILE A 20 4.88 1.51 12.78
CA ILE A 20 4.98 1.10 11.38
C ILE A 20 5.73 -0.23 11.25
N PRO A 21 5.26 -1.19 10.42
CA PRO A 21 6.03 -2.39 10.10
C PRO A 21 7.35 -2.04 9.41
N ALA A 22 8.45 -2.60 9.90
CA ALA A 22 9.81 -2.29 9.42
C ALA A 22 10.10 -2.81 8.00
N VAL A 23 9.27 -3.74 7.50
CA VAL A 23 9.37 -4.29 6.14
C VAL A 23 8.11 -3.92 5.38
N GLY A 24 8.29 -3.22 4.25
CA GLY A 24 7.21 -2.82 3.34
C GLY A 24 7.45 -3.27 1.91
N LEU A 25 6.36 -3.42 1.15
CA LEU A 25 6.40 -3.69 -0.28
C LEU A 25 6.37 -2.37 -1.05
N GLY A 26 7.41 -2.09 -1.84
CA GLY A 26 7.38 -1.00 -2.82
C GLY A 26 6.62 -1.42 -4.08
N THR A 27 5.79 -0.52 -4.62
CA THR A 27 4.88 -0.82 -5.73
C THR A 27 5.26 -0.15 -7.05
N PHE A 28 6.49 0.34 -7.20
CA PHE A 28 6.93 0.93 -8.48
C PHE A 28 7.26 -0.15 -9.52
N GLY A 29 6.51 -0.17 -10.64
CA GLY A 29 6.67 -1.16 -11.72
C GLY A 29 7.78 -0.88 -12.73
N SER A 30 8.40 0.30 -12.71
CA SER A 30 9.50 0.71 -13.61
C SER A 30 9.24 0.43 -15.10
N ASP A 31 8.02 0.68 -15.59
CA ASP A 31 7.55 0.40 -16.97
C ASP A 31 7.65 -1.07 -17.45
N ASN A 32 8.21 -1.96 -16.63
CA ASN A 32 8.39 -3.38 -16.94
C ASN A 32 7.15 -4.22 -16.59
N TYR A 33 6.29 -3.70 -15.73
CA TYR A 33 5.12 -4.39 -15.21
C TYR A 33 3.88 -3.50 -15.28
N THR A 34 2.75 -4.09 -15.66
CA THR A 34 1.46 -3.41 -15.67
C THR A 34 0.94 -3.18 -14.26
N ALA A 35 0.01 -2.25 -14.09
CA ALA A 35 -0.63 -1.98 -12.81
C ALA A 35 -1.30 -3.24 -12.22
N ASP A 36 -1.95 -4.06 -13.05
CA ASP A 36 -2.56 -5.33 -12.63
C ASP A 36 -1.55 -6.32 -12.03
N VAL A 37 -0.35 -6.43 -12.63
CA VAL A 37 0.70 -7.31 -12.12
C VAL A 37 1.18 -6.83 -10.74
N ILE A 38 1.30 -5.51 -10.56
CA ILE A 38 1.66 -4.92 -9.27
C ILE A 38 0.54 -5.13 -8.23
N ALA A 39 -0.72 -4.97 -8.61
CA ALA A 39 -1.86 -5.22 -7.74
C ALA A 39 -1.92 -6.69 -7.27
N GLU A 40 -1.67 -7.64 -8.17
CA GLU A 40 -1.54 -9.06 -7.79
C GLU A 40 -0.33 -9.31 -6.88
N ALA A 41 0.79 -8.61 -7.08
CA ALA A 41 1.92 -8.67 -6.14
C ALA A 41 1.55 -8.14 -4.75
N VAL A 42 0.74 -7.09 -4.64
CA VAL A 42 0.20 -6.59 -3.36
C VAL A 42 -0.66 -7.67 -2.69
N LYS A 43 -1.57 -8.32 -3.43
CA LYS A 43 -2.41 -9.41 -2.89
C LYS A 43 -1.58 -10.56 -2.34
N LEU A 44 -0.57 -10.99 -3.09
CA LEU A 44 0.35 -12.04 -2.68
C LEU A 44 1.16 -11.64 -1.45
N ALA A 45 1.67 -10.41 -1.40
CA ALA A 45 2.44 -9.91 -0.25
C ALA A 45 1.60 -9.85 1.02
N VAL A 46 0.36 -9.34 0.95
CA VAL A 46 -0.54 -9.29 2.10
C VAL A 46 -0.88 -10.70 2.60
N LYS A 47 -1.16 -11.64 1.69
CA LYS A 47 -1.38 -13.06 2.00
C LYS A 47 -0.13 -13.74 2.58
N ALA A 48 1.06 -13.28 2.20
CA ALA A 48 2.33 -13.75 2.74
C ALA A 48 2.67 -13.16 4.12
N GLY A 49 2.00 -12.09 4.55
CA GLY A 49 2.15 -11.49 5.88
C GLY A 49 2.60 -10.01 5.89
N TYR A 50 2.79 -9.38 4.73
CA TYR A 50 3.10 -7.95 4.67
C TYR A 50 1.94 -7.13 5.23
N ARG A 51 2.31 -6.07 5.96
CA ARG A 51 1.36 -5.09 6.53
C ARG A 51 1.75 -3.64 6.22
N HIS A 52 2.78 -3.42 5.42
CA HIS A 52 3.19 -2.11 4.97
C HIS A 52 3.30 -2.12 3.44
N ILE A 53 2.48 -1.29 2.78
CA ILE A 53 2.45 -1.11 1.33
C ILE A 53 2.84 0.33 1.01
N ASP A 54 3.85 0.50 0.15
CA ASP A 54 4.39 1.79 -0.26
C ASP A 54 4.00 2.10 -1.70
N CYS A 55 3.11 3.08 -1.88
CA CYS A 55 2.58 3.59 -3.14
C CYS A 55 3.07 5.03 -3.39
N ALA A 56 2.71 5.58 -4.55
CA ALA A 56 2.82 6.99 -4.88
C ALA A 56 1.90 7.32 -6.06
N ALA A 57 1.39 8.55 -6.13
CA ALA A 57 0.53 8.99 -7.24
C ALA A 57 1.21 8.79 -8.61
N VAL A 58 2.51 9.07 -8.71
CA VAL A 58 3.28 8.95 -9.96
C VAL A 58 3.46 7.51 -10.43
N TYR A 59 3.26 6.50 -9.57
CA TYR A 59 3.42 5.10 -9.98
C TYR A 59 2.29 4.63 -10.90
N GLY A 60 1.18 5.37 -10.98
CA GLY A 60 0.12 5.15 -11.95
C GLY A 60 -0.68 3.87 -11.75
N ASN A 61 -0.59 3.25 -10.56
CA ASN A 61 -1.18 1.94 -10.26
C ASN A 61 -2.05 1.91 -8.99
N GLU A 62 -2.28 3.07 -8.37
CA GLU A 62 -3.05 3.16 -7.11
C GLU A 62 -4.49 2.65 -7.27
N LYS A 63 -5.09 2.80 -8.46
CA LYS A 63 -6.46 2.35 -8.73
C LYS A 63 -6.58 0.83 -8.66
N GLU A 64 -5.68 0.12 -9.32
CA GLU A 64 -5.64 -1.34 -9.35
C GLU A 64 -5.24 -1.88 -7.97
N ILE A 65 -4.33 -1.20 -7.26
CA ILE A 65 -4.00 -1.52 -5.86
C ILE A 65 -5.21 -1.34 -4.95
N GLY A 66 -6.00 -0.27 -5.11
CA GLY A 66 -7.22 -0.04 -4.32
C GLY A 66 -8.25 -1.16 -4.50
N GLN A 67 -8.46 -1.60 -5.74
CA GLN A 67 -9.31 -2.76 -6.02
C GLN A 67 -8.77 -4.04 -5.36
N ALA A 68 -7.47 -4.29 -5.42
CA ALA A 68 -6.83 -5.42 -4.75
C ALA A 68 -6.98 -5.37 -3.21
N LEU A 69 -6.85 -4.18 -2.60
CA LEU A 69 -7.05 -3.99 -1.17
C LEU A 69 -8.50 -4.27 -0.76
N LYS A 70 -9.46 -3.76 -1.54
CA LYS A 70 -10.89 -4.03 -1.33
C LYS A 70 -11.19 -5.53 -1.35
N GLU A 71 -10.67 -6.27 -2.33
CA GLU A 71 -10.82 -7.72 -2.41
C GLU A 71 -10.24 -8.43 -1.17
N LEU A 72 -9.06 -8.02 -0.70
CA LEU A 72 -8.44 -8.59 0.51
C LEU A 72 -9.30 -8.35 1.77
N PHE A 73 -9.94 -7.19 1.86
CA PHE A 73 -10.86 -6.87 2.97
C PHE A 73 -12.15 -7.69 2.88
N GLU A 74 -12.74 -7.81 1.68
CA GLU A 74 -13.96 -8.60 1.44
C GLU A 74 -13.73 -10.11 1.65
N GLU A 75 -12.56 -10.62 1.25
CA GLU A 75 -12.12 -12.00 1.52
C GLU A 75 -11.82 -12.25 3.01
N GLY A 76 -11.74 -11.20 3.84
CA GLY A 76 -11.39 -11.30 5.26
C GLY A 76 -9.93 -11.68 5.53
N VAL A 77 -9.03 -11.47 4.56
CA VAL A 77 -7.60 -11.77 4.69
C VAL A 77 -6.94 -10.82 5.70
N VAL A 78 -7.37 -9.56 5.70
CA VAL A 78 -6.93 -8.49 6.60
C VAL A 78 -8.08 -7.51 6.83
N LYS A 79 -7.98 -6.71 7.88
CA LYS A 79 -8.79 -5.50 8.06
C LYS A 79 -8.00 -4.26 7.68
N ARG A 80 -8.69 -3.12 7.52
CA ARG A 80 -8.01 -1.85 7.19
C ARG A 80 -6.99 -1.47 8.26
N GLU A 81 -7.31 -1.63 9.53
CA GLU A 81 -6.42 -1.31 10.65
C GLU A 81 -5.16 -2.21 10.73
N ASP A 82 -5.13 -3.33 10.01
CA ASP A 82 -3.94 -4.18 9.94
C ASP A 82 -2.88 -3.59 9.00
N LEU A 83 -3.25 -2.69 8.08
CA LEU A 83 -2.37 -2.19 7.02
C LEU A 83 -1.88 -0.76 7.28
N TRP A 84 -0.58 -0.58 7.11
CA TRP A 84 0.06 0.70 6.87
C TRP A 84 0.19 0.93 5.36
N ILE A 85 -0.46 1.97 4.85
CA ILE A 85 -0.42 2.31 3.42
C ILE A 85 0.16 3.72 3.29
N THR A 86 1.23 3.83 2.51
CA THR A 86 1.90 5.10 2.24
C THR A 86 1.61 5.51 0.80
N SER A 87 1.27 6.77 0.56
CA SER A 87 1.33 7.38 -0.77
C SER A 87 2.14 8.69 -0.72
N LYS A 88 2.43 9.26 -1.89
CA LYS A 88 3.35 10.39 -2.05
C LYS A 88 2.75 11.37 -3.07
N VAL A 89 2.70 12.65 -2.70
CA VAL A 89 2.40 13.75 -3.62
C VAL A 89 3.53 13.88 -4.63
N TRP A 90 3.19 14.04 -5.91
CA TRP A 90 4.17 14.22 -6.96
C TRP A 90 4.54 15.70 -7.15
N ASN A 91 5.67 15.93 -7.83
CA ASN A 91 6.30 17.25 -7.94
C ASN A 91 5.44 18.31 -8.66
N ASP A 92 4.43 17.89 -9.42
CA ASP A 92 3.48 18.76 -10.11
C ASP A 92 2.36 19.28 -9.21
N MET A 93 2.21 18.75 -7.99
CA MET A 93 1.09 19.07 -7.09
C MET A 93 1.53 19.66 -5.74
N HIS A 94 2.75 20.21 -5.65
CA HIS A 94 3.24 20.83 -4.41
C HIS A 94 2.39 22.04 -3.94
N ASP A 95 1.72 22.74 -4.86
CA ASP A 95 0.80 23.84 -4.54
C ASP A 95 -0.65 23.36 -4.30
N HIS A 96 -0.92 22.07 -4.53
CA HIS A 96 -2.26 21.45 -4.50
C HIS A 96 -2.27 20.15 -3.68
N VAL A 97 -1.58 20.15 -2.53
CA VAL A 97 -1.32 18.95 -1.71
C VAL A 97 -2.61 18.24 -1.27
N GLU A 98 -3.61 18.98 -0.79
CA GLU A 98 -4.88 18.39 -0.33
C GLU A 98 -5.61 17.68 -1.48
N GLU A 99 -5.63 18.31 -2.66
CA GLU A 99 -6.21 17.73 -3.87
C GLU A 99 -5.46 16.45 -4.28
N ALA A 100 -4.13 16.47 -4.28
CA ALA A 100 -3.32 15.30 -4.60
C ALA A 100 -3.57 14.14 -3.62
N CYS A 101 -3.66 14.44 -2.31
CA CYS A 101 -4.00 13.45 -1.30
C CYS A 101 -5.40 12.86 -1.54
N GLN A 102 -6.40 13.69 -1.83
CA GLN A 102 -7.76 13.24 -2.11
C GLN A 102 -7.81 12.34 -3.36
N GLN A 103 -7.10 12.69 -4.43
CA GLN A 103 -7.01 11.86 -5.63
C GLN A 103 -6.43 10.47 -5.33
N SER A 104 -5.39 10.37 -4.48
CA SER A 104 -4.85 9.08 -4.07
C SER A 104 -5.80 8.31 -3.16
N LEU A 105 -6.53 8.97 -2.26
CA LEU A 105 -7.59 8.34 -1.45
C LEU A 105 -8.70 7.76 -2.34
N ASP A 106 -9.18 8.52 -3.33
CA ASP A 106 -10.23 8.07 -4.25
C ASP A 106 -9.79 6.86 -5.09
N LYS A 107 -8.50 6.79 -5.47
CA LYS A 107 -7.93 5.66 -6.20
C LYS A 107 -7.73 4.42 -5.33
N LEU A 108 -7.23 4.61 -4.11
CA LEU A 108 -6.94 3.51 -3.17
C LEU A 108 -8.19 2.95 -2.48
N GLY A 109 -9.29 3.72 -2.44
CA GLY A 109 -10.55 3.34 -1.79
C GLY A 109 -10.46 3.31 -0.26
#